data_AF-A0A9D2DR93-F1
#
_entry.id   AF-A0A9D2DR93-F1
#
_cell.length_a   1.000
_cell.length_b   1.000
_cell.length_c   1.000
_cell.angle_alpha   90.00
_cell.angle_beta   90.00
_cell.angle_gamma   90.00
#
_symmetry.space_group_name_H-M   'P 1'
#
loop_
_entity.id
_entity.type
_entity.pdbx_description
1 polymer ?
#
loop_
_entity_poly.entity_id
_entity_poly.type
_entity_poly.pdbx_seq_one_letter_code
_entity_poly.pdbx_strand_id
1 'polypeptide(L)'
;MKFQIMWKDAVVADVETTAGEDQIKVHTHEEFPGFLSNANSRRRIYDFIKSRCPERDRGDIKEILSAMGLREYDPWKIVRITHGVDWDDFYWLRFENEDLTWKDVRVRK
;
A
#
# COMPACT_ATOMS: atom_id res chain seq x y z
N MET A 1 8.00 7.99 7.36
CA MET A 1 7.81 6.62 6.83
C MET A 1 7.93 6.68 5.33
N LYS A 2 8.71 5.76 4.76
CA LYS A 2 8.94 5.68 3.32
C LYS A 2 8.58 4.29 2.82
N PHE A 3 8.02 4.25 1.62
CA PHE A 3 7.69 3.04 0.90
C PHE A 3 7.66 3.32 -0.60
N GLN A 4 7.70 2.26 -1.39
CA GLN A 4 7.65 2.29 -2.84
C GLN A 4 6.37 1.63 -3.31
N ILE A 5 5.75 2.21 -4.33
CA ILE A 5 4.66 1.60 -5.09
C ILE A 5 5.30 0.89 -6.27
N MET A 6 5.19 -0.43 -6.25
CA MET A 6 5.78 -1.35 -7.20
C MET A 6 4.73 -1.84 -8.19
N TRP A 7 5.10 -2.05 -9.45
CA TRP A 7 4.33 -2.83 -10.42
C TRP A 7 5.17 -4.04 -10.80
N LYS A 8 4.77 -5.22 -10.31
CA LYS A 8 5.65 -6.39 -10.30
C LYS A 8 7.01 -5.99 -9.67
N ASP A 9 8.13 -6.08 -10.40
CA ASP A 9 9.46 -5.73 -9.88
C ASP A 9 9.92 -4.31 -10.27
N ALA A 10 9.08 -3.53 -10.98
CA ALA A 10 9.39 -2.16 -11.37
C ALA A 10 8.93 -1.16 -10.29
N VAL A 11 9.81 -0.21 -9.94
CA VAL A 11 9.47 0.91 -9.05
C VAL A 11 8.69 1.94 -9.86
N VAL A 12 7.44 2.18 -9.49
CA VAL A 12 6.57 3.12 -10.23
C VAL A 12 6.47 4.45 -9.48
N ALA A 13 6.50 4.44 -8.14
CA ALA A 13 6.63 5.65 -7.35
C ALA A 13 7.34 5.43 -6.01
N ASP A 14 8.09 6.42 -5.54
CA ASP A 14 8.55 6.53 -4.16
C ASP A 14 7.62 7.45 -3.37
N VAL A 15 7.22 7.02 -2.18
CA VAL A 15 6.37 7.80 -1.28
C VAL A 15 7.09 8.02 0.04
N GLU A 16 7.32 9.28 0.39
CA GLU A 16 7.84 9.70 1.70
C GLU A 16 6.79 10.51 2.45
N THR A 17 6.54 10.10 3.69
CA THR A 17 5.67 10.79 4.64
C THR A 17 6.49 11.23 5.86
N THR A 18 6.60 12.52 6.09
CA THR A 18 7.25 13.06 7.30
C THR A 18 6.23 13.13 8.44
N ALA A 19 6.58 12.68 9.64
CA ALA A 19 5.73 12.88 10.80
C ALA A 19 5.72 14.38 11.15
N GLY A 20 4.55 15.02 11.10
CA GLY A 20 4.38 16.45 11.42
C GLY A 20 4.18 17.37 10.21
N GLU A 21 4.44 16.90 8.99
CA GLU A 21 4.13 17.63 7.76
C GLU A 21 2.89 17.03 7.09
N ASP A 22 1.98 17.88 6.61
CA ASP A 22 0.86 17.46 5.77
C ASP A 22 1.28 17.21 4.30
N GLN A 23 2.57 17.43 4.01
CA GLN A 23 3.15 17.23 2.70
C GLN A 23 3.61 15.77 2.55
N ILE A 24 3.08 15.10 1.53
CA ILE A 24 3.64 13.83 1.05
C ILE A 24 4.49 14.14 -0.18
N LYS A 25 5.70 13.59 -0.22
CA LYS A 25 6.53 13.61 -1.42
C LYS A 25 6.28 12.32 -2.18
N VAL A 26 5.75 12.45 -3.39
CA VAL A 26 5.57 11.33 -4.32
C VAL A 26 6.47 11.59 -5.53
N HIS A 27 7.40 10.68 -5.79
CA HIS A 27 8.26 10.74 -6.97
C HIS A 27 7.89 9.59 -7.91
N THR A 28 7.25 9.89 -9.03
CA THR A 28 6.80 8.90 -10.03
C THR A 28 7.89 8.67 -11.07
N HIS A 29 8.19 7.41 -11.39
CA HIS A 29 9.25 7.03 -12.34
C HIS A 29 8.72 6.58 -13.71
N GLU A 30 7.52 6.00 -13.77
CA GLU A 30 6.85 5.58 -15.01
C GLU A 30 5.45 6.21 -15.12
N GLU A 31 4.75 5.99 -16.26
CA GLU A 31 3.34 6.39 -16.45
C GLU A 31 2.45 5.74 -15.38
N PHE A 32 2.36 6.43 -14.25
CA PHE A 32 1.53 6.08 -13.12
C PHE A 32 0.06 6.18 -13.53
N PRO A 33 -0.83 5.27 -13.08
CA PRO A 33 -2.26 5.44 -13.32
C PRO A 33 -2.66 6.84 -12.84
N GLY A 34 -3.33 7.60 -13.72
CA GLY A 34 -3.65 9.00 -13.48
C GLY A 34 -4.41 9.29 -12.18
N PHE A 35 -4.91 8.27 -11.49
CA PHE A 35 -5.48 8.35 -10.16
C PHE A 35 -4.51 8.95 -9.11
N LEU A 36 -3.20 8.73 -9.27
CA LEU A 36 -2.18 9.18 -8.33
C LEU A 36 -1.13 10.13 -8.95
N SER A 37 -1.19 10.45 -10.24
CA SER A 37 -0.28 11.42 -10.89
C SER A 37 -0.39 12.85 -10.36
N ASN A 38 -1.45 13.16 -9.59
CA ASN A 38 -1.65 14.42 -8.85
C ASN A 38 -1.71 14.20 -7.32
N ALA A 39 -1.09 13.14 -6.79
CA ALA A 39 -1.17 12.77 -5.37
C ALA A 39 -0.25 13.56 -4.42
N ASN A 40 -0.20 14.89 -4.54
CA ASN A 40 0.39 15.76 -3.50
C ASN A 40 -0.49 15.85 -2.23
N SER A 41 -1.55 15.05 -2.15
CA SER A 41 -2.50 15.07 -1.05
C SER A 41 -2.36 13.80 -0.21
N ARG A 42 -2.08 13.99 1.08
CA ARG A 42 -2.07 12.94 2.10
C ARG A 42 -3.30 12.04 2.04
N ARG A 43 -4.46 12.64 1.77
CA ARG A 43 -5.73 11.95 1.64
C ARG A 43 -5.74 10.94 0.49
N ARG A 44 -5.21 11.29 -0.69
CA ARG A 44 -5.23 10.39 -1.87
C ARG A 44 -4.38 9.15 -1.66
N ILE A 45 -3.19 9.31 -1.09
CA ILE A 45 -2.33 8.17 -0.75
C ILE A 45 -3.01 7.30 0.30
N TYR A 46 -3.63 7.91 1.31
CA TYR A 46 -4.37 7.17 2.32
C TYR A 46 -5.60 6.44 1.75
N ASP A 47 -6.32 7.06 0.81
CA ASP A 47 -7.47 6.45 0.12
C ASP A 47 -7.01 5.28 -0.77
N PHE A 48 -5.86 5.40 -1.45
CA PHE A 48 -5.22 4.29 -2.17
C PHE A 48 -4.87 3.15 -1.21
N ILE A 49 -4.21 3.43 -0.09
CA ILE A 49 -3.86 2.39 0.90
C ILE A 49 -5.11 1.70 1.43
N LYS A 50 -6.18 2.45 1.72
CA LYS A 50 -7.47 1.86 2.11
C LYS A 50 -8.04 0.95 1.04
N SER A 51 -7.93 1.32 -0.24
CA SER A 51 -8.42 0.47 -1.33
C SER A 51 -7.60 -0.82 -1.48
N ARG A 52 -6.45 -0.94 -0.81
CA ARG A 52 -5.64 -2.17 -0.74
C ARG A 52 -5.92 -3.02 0.51
N CYS A 53 -6.88 -2.61 1.35
CA CYS A 53 -7.26 -3.33 2.56
C CYS A 53 -8.61 -4.03 2.37
N PRO A 54 -8.88 -5.12 3.10
CA PRO A 54 -10.22 -5.67 3.22
C PRO A 54 -11.22 -4.60 3.67
N GLU A 55 -12.44 -4.64 3.15
CA GLU A 55 -13.48 -3.67 3.54
C GLU A 55 -13.72 -3.69 5.06
N ARG A 56 -13.77 -2.50 5.66
CA ARG A 56 -13.89 -2.33 7.12
C ARG A 56 -15.15 -2.97 7.70
N ASP A 57 -16.25 -2.92 6.95
CA ASP A 57 -17.57 -3.35 7.42
C ASP A 57 -17.90 -4.80 7.04
N ARG A 58 -16.90 -5.56 6.55
CA ARG A 58 -17.04 -7.01 6.32
C ARG A 58 -17.42 -7.73 7.59
N GLY A 59 -18.32 -8.70 7.46
CA GLY A 59 -18.77 -9.53 8.59
C GLY A 59 -17.64 -10.30 9.28
N ASP A 60 -16.60 -10.67 8.52
CA ASP A 60 -15.44 -11.45 8.96
C ASP A 60 -14.18 -10.60 9.25
N ILE A 61 -14.32 -9.28 9.38
CA ILE A 61 -13.16 -8.38 9.54
C ILE A 61 -12.37 -8.65 10.82
N LYS A 62 -13.03 -9.08 11.91
CA LYS A 62 -12.36 -9.35 13.18
C LYS A 62 -11.46 -10.58 13.09
N GLU A 63 -11.91 -11.61 12.40
CA GLU A 63 -11.18 -12.83 12.13
C GLU A 63 -9.97 -12.54 11.24
N ILE A 64 -10.16 -11.75 10.17
CA ILE A 64 -9.07 -11.32 9.29
C ILE A 64 -8.01 -10.53 10.06
N LEU A 65 -8.42 -9.55 10.87
CA LEU A 65 -7.49 -8.77 11.70
C LEU A 65 -6.77 -9.66 12.73
N SER A 66 -7.48 -10.58 13.37
CA SER A 66 -6.89 -11.53 14.32
C SER A 66 -5.87 -12.45 13.67
N ALA A 67 -6.12 -12.92 12.44
CA ALA A 67 -5.16 -13.72 11.67
C ALA A 67 -3.90 -12.93 11.31
N MET A 68 -4.01 -11.62 11.15
CA MET A 68 -2.88 -10.69 10.98
C MET A 68 -2.24 -10.27 12.32
N GLY A 69 -2.76 -10.70 13.48
CA GLY A 69 -2.29 -10.27 14.80
C GLY A 69 -2.65 -8.82 15.16
N LEU A 70 -3.65 -8.24 14.49
CA LEU A 70 -4.12 -6.87 14.71
C LEU A 70 -5.35 -6.83 15.62
N ARG A 71 -5.37 -5.88 16.56
CA ARG A 71 -6.50 -5.64 17.47
C ARG A 71 -7.52 -4.64 16.95
N GLU A 72 -7.11 -3.81 15.99
CA GLU A 72 -7.89 -2.71 15.45
C GLU A 72 -7.69 -2.61 13.94
N TYR A 73 -8.70 -2.07 13.26
CA TYR A 73 -8.62 -1.79 11.84
C TYR A 73 -7.74 -0.56 11.59
N ASP A 74 -6.49 -0.80 11.21
CA ASP A 74 -5.53 0.24 10.81
C ASP A 74 -4.98 -0.08 9.42
N PRO A 75 -5.37 0.67 8.37
CA PRO A 75 -4.91 0.43 7.01
C PRO A 75 -3.38 0.35 6.90
N TRP A 76 -2.64 1.18 7.63
CA TRP A 76 -1.18 1.19 7.57
C TRP A 76 -0.57 -0.09 8.13
N LYS A 77 -1.15 -0.64 9.20
CA LYS A 77 -0.72 -1.92 9.77
C LYS A 77 -1.09 -3.08 8.84
N ILE A 78 -2.28 -3.04 8.24
CA ILE A 78 -2.75 -4.08 7.31
C ILE A 78 -1.84 -4.14 6.08
N VAL A 79 -1.55 -3.02 5.42
CA VAL A 79 -0.71 -3.03 4.22
C VAL A 79 0.76 -3.35 4.50
N ARG A 80 1.25 -3.14 5.73
CA ARG A 80 2.58 -3.61 6.14
C ARG A 80 2.70 -5.12 6.23
N ILE A 81 1.59 -5.81 6.50
CA ILE A 81 1.55 -7.27 6.59
C ILE A 81 1.26 -7.89 5.22
N THR A 82 0.37 -7.26 4.46
CA THR A 82 -0.15 -7.79 3.19
C THR A 82 0.57 -7.25 1.96
N HIS A 83 1.43 -6.25 2.12
CA HIS A 83 1.99 -5.45 1.03
C HIS A 83 0.94 -4.78 0.12
N GLY A 84 -0.33 -4.76 0.54
CA GLY A 84 -1.42 -4.20 -0.26
C GLY A 84 -1.52 -4.82 -1.65
N VAL A 85 -1.25 -6.12 -1.78
CA VAL A 85 -1.47 -6.86 -3.03
C VAL A 85 -2.96 -7.03 -3.29
N ASP A 86 -3.35 -6.96 -4.56
CA ASP A 86 -4.72 -7.15 -4.99
C ASP A 86 -4.77 -8.15 -6.14
N TRP A 87 -5.92 -8.80 -6.30
CA TRP A 87 -6.11 -9.81 -7.32
C TRP A 87 -6.26 -9.22 -8.72
N ASP A 88 -6.80 -8.00 -8.82
CA ASP A 88 -7.19 -7.37 -10.08
C ASP A 88 -6.00 -6.65 -10.77
N ASP A 89 -4.91 -6.38 -10.04
CA ASP A 89 -3.73 -5.69 -10.59
C ASP A 89 -2.39 -6.28 -10.13
N PHE A 90 -1.29 -5.59 -10.46
CA PHE A 90 0.08 -5.99 -10.09
C PHE A 90 0.75 -4.97 -9.16
N TYR A 91 -0.03 -4.05 -8.57
CA TYR A 91 0.50 -3.06 -7.66
C TYR A 91 0.71 -3.64 -6.27
N TRP A 92 1.80 -3.26 -5.63
CA TRP A 92 2.08 -3.59 -4.23
C TRP A 92 3.01 -2.58 -3.60
N LEU A 93 3.10 -2.62 -2.28
CA LEU A 93 3.89 -1.70 -1.47
C LEU A 93 5.14 -2.41 -0.95
N ARG A 94 6.31 -1.87 -1.30
CA ARG A 94 7.60 -2.28 -0.72
C ARG A 94 8.04 -1.26 0.31
N PHE A 95 8.23 -1.66 1.55
CA PHE A 95 8.69 -0.79 2.63
C PHE A 95 10.22 -0.72 2.69
N GLU A 96 10.74 0.26 3.43
CA GLU A 96 12.19 0.40 3.63
C GLU A 96 12.81 -0.87 4.23
N ASN A 97 14.00 -1.22 3.74
CA ASN A 97 14.79 -2.39 4.15
C ASN A 97 14.17 -3.75 3.77
N GLU A 98 13.25 -3.79 2.81
CA GLU A 98 12.74 -5.02 2.23
C GLU A 98 13.43 -5.32 0.89
N ASP A 99 13.95 -6.54 0.75
CA ASP A 99 14.48 -7.09 -0.50
C ASP A 99 13.49 -8.12 -1.10
N LEU A 100 12.21 -7.76 -1.08
CA LEU A 100 11.13 -8.57 -1.63
C LEU A 100 10.95 -8.31 -3.12
N THR A 101 10.52 -9.34 -3.84
CA THR A 101 10.12 -9.29 -5.25
C THR A 101 8.63 -9.62 -5.41
N TRP A 102 8.08 -9.38 -6.59
CA TRP A 102 6.69 -9.75 -6.91
C TRP A 102 6.41 -11.23 -6.63
N LYS A 103 7.40 -12.10 -6.84
CA LYS A 103 7.26 -13.54 -6.61
C LYS A 103 6.95 -13.88 -5.15
N ASP A 104 7.44 -13.07 -4.21
CA ASP A 104 7.32 -13.30 -2.78
C ASP A 104 5.97 -12.84 -2.22
N VAL A 105 5.37 -11.81 -2.84
CA VAL A 105 4.13 -11.18 -2.35
C VAL A 105 2.88 -11.52 -3.17
N ARG A 106 3.04 -12.03 -4.39
CA ARG A 106 1.90 -12.30 -5.29
C ARG A 106 0.86 -13.24 -4.67
N VAL A 107 -0.40 -12.84 -4.79
CA VAL A 107 -1.56 -13.67 -4.42
C VAL A 107 -1.99 -14.64 -5.52
N ARG A 108 -1.52 -14.43 -6.75
CA ARG A 108 -1.80 -15.25 -7.94
C ARG A 108 -0.53 -15.90 -8.50
N LYS A 109 -0.69 -17.07 -9.12
CA LYS A 109 0.42 -17.85 -9.71
C LYS A 109 0.97 -17.23 -10.98
#